data_AF-A0A927FMR7-F1
#
_entry.id   AF-A0A927FMR7-F1
#
_cell.length_a   1.000
_cell.length_b   1.000
_cell.length_c   1.000
_cell.angle_alpha   90.00
_cell.angle_beta   90.00
_cell.angle_gamma   90.00
#
_symmetry.space_group_name_H-M   'P 1'
#
loop_
_entity.id
_entity.type
_entity.pdbx_description
1 polymer ?
#
loop_
_entity_poly.entity_id
_entity_poly.type
_entity_poly.pdbx_seq_one_letter_code
_entity_poly.pdbx_strand_id
1 'polypeptide(L)'
;MTPDAQALWRPLGSAGGTPVVDTMSRQDYVHLPKQTPRAQRCDLDVQGLRVNLSWRERVLVAALVDDDGTEHDVARCRDVDQAGRWSVVWHYALLPLQVLDDPIDVAREPSGRDRWAWAVGGPDGRAWQWRPAGRILADRMELTRSGESRPAVTHQLRPVPAHPRSPAGPPTVSWDERASLAEILLPVMWVLQHAYEDLLPKQQRVLRADFL
;
A
#
# COMPACT_ATOMS: atom_id res chain seq x y z
N MET A 1 14.97 7.84 -18.12
CA MET A 1 15.15 9.21 -17.56
C MET A 1 14.61 9.18 -16.15
N THR A 2 15.40 9.48 -15.11
CA THR A 2 14.88 9.41 -13.73
C THR A 2 13.77 10.45 -13.57
N PRO A 3 12.55 10.04 -13.18
CA PRO A 3 11.45 10.97 -13.04
C PRO A 3 11.74 11.96 -11.91
N ASP A 4 11.52 13.24 -12.17
CA ASP A 4 11.57 14.31 -11.17
C ASP A 4 10.58 14.00 -10.04
N ALA A 5 10.97 14.21 -8.79
CA ALA A 5 10.09 14.03 -7.63
C ALA A 5 8.80 14.83 -7.74
N GLN A 6 8.89 16.04 -8.29
CA GLN A 6 7.70 16.84 -8.55
C GLN A 6 6.76 16.18 -9.56
N ALA A 7 7.26 15.38 -10.51
CA ALA A 7 6.44 14.69 -11.49
C ALA A 7 5.57 13.60 -10.85
N LEU A 8 6.08 12.88 -9.83
CA LEU A 8 5.31 11.85 -9.12
C LEU A 8 4.15 12.42 -8.29
N TRP A 9 4.27 13.67 -7.86
CA TRP A 9 3.29 14.40 -7.06
C TRP A 9 2.33 15.26 -7.88
N ARG A 10 2.52 15.35 -9.21
CA ARG A 10 1.59 16.02 -10.11
C ARG A 10 0.34 15.17 -10.35
N PRO A 11 -0.84 15.80 -10.52
CA PRO A 11 -2.04 15.09 -10.92
C PRO A 11 -1.84 14.31 -12.24
N LEU A 12 -2.36 13.09 -12.29
CA LEU A 12 -2.42 12.27 -13.51
C LEU A 12 -3.35 12.87 -14.57
N GLY A 13 -4.34 13.67 -14.15
CA GLY A 13 -5.27 14.35 -15.05
C GLY A 13 -6.39 13.49 -15.60
N SER A 14 -6.48 12.21 -15.19
CA SER A 14 -7.66 11.38 -15.46
C SER A 14 -7.91 10.37 -14.36
N ALA A 15 -9.19 10.21 -13.98
CA ALA A 15 -9.61 9.13 -13.10
C ALA A 15 -9.42 7.77 -13.77
N GLY A 16 -9.17 6.73 -12.98
CA GLY A 16 -8.90 5.40 -13.53
C GLY A 16 -8.86 4.32 -12.47
N GLY A 17 -8.50 3.12 -12.91
CA GLY A 17 -8.28 1.99 -12.04
C GLY A 17 -7.46 0.89 -12.71
N THR A 18 -6.70 0.15 -11.92
CA THR A 18 -5.92 -1.00 -12.37
C THR A 18 -6.07 -2.16 -11.38
N PRO A 19 -6.09 -3.41 -11.85
CA PRO A 19 -5.93 -4.56 -10.96
C PRO A 19 -4.56 -4.55 -10.27
N VAL A 20 -4.53 -5.06 -9.05
CA VAL A 20 -3.33 -5.29 -8.24
C VAL A 20 -3.18 -6.80 -8.07
N VAL A 21 -2.39 -7.40 -8.96
CA VAL A 21 -2.17 -8.85 -9.00
C VAL A 21 -0.86 -9.18 -8.30
N ASP A 22 -0.94 -9.58 -7.02
CA ASP A 22 0.23 -10.10 -6.29
C ASP A 22 0.58 -11.49 -6.83
N THR A 23 1.71 -11.57 -7.54
CA THR A 23 2.26 -12.80 -8.11
C THR A 23 3.04 -13.63 -7.09
N MET A 24 3.35 -13.06 -5.93
CA MET A 24 4.03 -13.75 -4.85
C MET A 24 3.01 -14.47 -3.97
N SER A 25 3.32 -15.69 -3.53
CA SER A 25 2.55 -16.37 -2.49
C SER A 25 3.16 -16.14 -1.11
N ARG A 26 2.38 -16.37 -0.04
CA ARG A 26 2.88 -16.33 1.34
C ARG A 26 4.03 -17.32 1.54
N GLN A 27 3.94 -18.49 0.93
CA GLN A 27 4.96 -19.53 1.02
C GLN A 27 6.28 -19.07 0.39
N ASP A 28 6.21 -18.46 -0.80
CA ASP A 28 7.39 -17.91 -1.47
C ASP A 28 8.05 -16.81 -0.62
N TYR A 29 7.23 -15.91 -0.04
CA TYR A 29 7.73 -14.82 0.80
C TYR A 29 8.43 -15.31 2.09
N VAL A 30 7.86 -16.32 2.76
CA VAL A 30 8.42 -16.89 3.99
C VAL A 30 9.77 -17.58 3.70
N HIS A 31 9.88 -18.25 2.56
CA HIS A 31 11.12 -18.93 2.17
C HIS A 31 12.11 -18.02 1.42
N LEU A 32 11.74 -16.77 1.13
CA LEU A 32 12.59 -15.81 0.43
C LEU A 32 13.84 -15.49 1.26
N PRO A 33 15.07 -15.82 0.79
CA PRO A 33 16.29 -15.45 1.48
C PRO A 33 16.35 -13.94 1.74
N LYS A 34 16.81 -13.52 2.94
CA LYS A 34 16.88 -12.09 3.29
C LYS A 34 17.73 -11.26 2.31
N GLN A 35 18.77 -11.87 1.74
CA GLN A 35 19.67 -11.26 0.77
C GLN A 35 19.22 -11.45 -0.68
N THR A 36 17.94 -11.76 -0.93
CA THR A 36 17.45 -11.90 -2.30
C THR A 36 17.59 -10.54 -3.01
N PRO A 37 18.39 -10.46 -4.10
CA PRO A 37 18.66 -9.18 -4.74
C PRO A 37 17.39 -8.60 -5.37
N ARG A 38 16.54 -9.47 -5.90
CA ARG A 38 15.23 -9.09 -6.45
C ARG A 38 14.26 -10.26 -6.44
N ALA A 39 13.02 -10.00 -6.03
CA ALA A 39 11.91 -10.92 -6.19
C ALA A 39 10.66 -10.15 -6.63
N GLN A 40 10.17 -10.47 -7.82
CA GLN A 40 9.03 -9.82 -8.44
C GLN A 40 7.76 -10.02 -7.62
N ARG A 41 6.93 -8.97 -7.53
CA ARG A 41 5.71 -9.01 -6.73
C ARG A 41 4.45 -8.61 -7.49
N CYS A 42 4.46 -7.47 -8.16
CA CYS A 42 3.27 -6.94 -8.84
C CYS A 42 3.72 -5.99 -9.93
N ASP A 43 3.05 -6.02 -11.08
CA ASP A 43 3.18 -5.00 -12.11
C ASP A 43 1.89 -4.20 -12.19
N LEU A 44 2.01 -2.87 -12.19
CA LEU A 44 0.90 -1.95 -12.33
C LEU A 44 1.02 -1.15 -13.63
N ASP A 45 -0.11 -0.94 -14.28
CA ASP A 45 -0.26 0.07 -15.33
C ASP A 45 -1.11 1.21 -14.77
N VAL A 46 -0.47 2.37 -14.59
CA VAL A 46 -1.14 3.58 -14.12
C VAL A 46 -1.12 4.60 -15.23
N GLN A 47 -2.21 4.64 -16.01
CA GLN A 47 -2.38 5.61 -17.09
C GLN A 47 -1.24 5.56 -18.14
N GLY A 48 -0.76 4.36 -18.47
CA GLY A 48 0.37 4.14 -19.39
C GLY A 48 1.74 4.14 -18.71
N LEU A 49 1.83 4.51 -17.43
CA LEU A 49 3.06 4.39 -16.63
C LEU A 49 3.16 2.97 -16.07
N ARG A 50 4.20 2.25 -16.46
CA ARG A 50 4.47 0.89 -15.96
C ARG A 50 5.26 0.98 -14.66
N VAL A 51 4.70 0.45 -13.58
CA VAL A 51 5.36 0.36 -12.28
C VAL A 51 5.58 -1.10 -11.91
N ASN A 52 6.84 -1.46 -11.70
CA ASN A 52 7.25 -2.74 -11.16
C ASN A 52 7.37 -2.66 -9.63
N LEU A 53 6.67 -3.53 -8.91
CA LEU A 53 6.85 -3.71 -7.48
C LEU A 53 7.61 -5.01 -7.22
N SER A 54 8.73 -4.90 -6.49
CA SER A 54 9.57 -6.04 -6.17
C SER A 54 10.20 -5.91 -4.79
N TRP A 55 10.47 -7.05 -4.16
CA TRP A 55 11.31 -7.11 -2.97
C TRP A 55 12.78 -7.06 -3.37
N ARG A 56 13.55 -6.17 -2.73
CA ARG A 56 15.00 -6.08 -2.87
C ARG A 56 15.59 -6.03 -1.47
N GLU A 57 16.26 -7.10 -1.04
CA GLU A 57 16.84 -7.20 0.31
C GLU A 57 15.80 -6.91 1.44
N ARG A 58 14.60 -7.47 1.33
CA ARG A 58 13.44 -7.24 2.25
C ARG A 58 12.92 -5.79 2.29
N VAL A 59 13.31 -4.95 1.34
CA VAL A 59 12.67 -3.66 1.07
C VAL A 59 11.72 -3.82 -0.10
N LEU A 60 10.46 -3.45 0.08
CA LEU A 60 9.51 -3.38 -1.04
C LEU A 60 9.80 -2.11 -1.82
N VAL A 61 10.14 -2.26 -3.09
CA VAL A 61 10.50 -1.16 -3.99
C VAL A 61 9.48 -1.09 -5.11
N ALA A 62 9.00 0.12 -5.40
CA ALA A 62 8.30 0.43 -6.63
C ALA A 62 9.26 1.14 -7.59
N ALA A 63 9.37 0.67 -8.82
CA ALA A 63 10.21 1.23 -9.87
C ALA A 63 9.39 1.52 -11.12
N LEU A 64 9.56 2.70 -11.71
CA LEU A 64 9.02 3.01 -13.04
C LEU A 64 9.86 2.32 -14.11
N VAL A 65 9.19 1.72 -15.09
CA VAL A 65 9.81 1.01 -16.20
C VAL A 65 9.68 1.87 -17.47
N ASP A 66 10.82 2.31 -18.02
CA ASP A 66 10.89 3.03 -19.30
C ASP A 66 10.55 2.07 -20.47
N ASP A 67 10.29 2.63 -21.66
CA ASP A 67 9.98 1.83 -22.87
C ASP A 67 11.11 0.88 -23.28
N ASP A 68 12.36 1.20 -22.93
CA ASP A 68 13.55 0.37 -23.16
C ASP A 68 13.76 -0.71 -22.09
N GLY A 69 12.90 -0.77 -21.07
CA GLY A 69 12.97 -1.70 -19.96
C GLY A 69 13.83 -1.23 -18.78
N THR A 70 14.40 -0.03 -18.82
CA THR A 70 15.17 0.54 -17.70
C THR A 70 14.27 0.83 -16.51
N GLU A 71 14.69 0.42 -15.31
CA GLU A 71 13.97 0.64 -14.06
C GLU A 71 14.53 1.81 -13.25
N HIS A 72 13.63 2.69 -12.79
CA HIS A 72 13.94 3.81 -11.90
C HIS A 72 13.16 3.67 -10.60
N ASP A 73 13.84 3.48 -9.48
CA ASP A 73 13.19 3.41 -8.17
C ASP A 73 12.46 4.73 -7.87
N VAL A 74 11.18 4.63 -7.51
CA VAL A 74 10.33 5.78 -7.22
C VAL A 74 9.69 5.75 -5.86
N ALA A 75 9.60 4.58 -5.21
CA ALA A 75 9.19 4.50 -3.82
C ALA A 75 9.76 3.26 -3.14
N ARG A 76 9.95 3.34 -1.81
CA ARG A 76 10.48 2.27 -0.98
C ARG A 76 9.71 2.17 0.33
N CYS A 77 9.48 0.94 0.76
CA CYS A 77 8.88 0.61 2.05
C CYS A 77 9.74 -0.47 2.72
N ARG A 78 10.09 -0.29 3.99
CA ARG A 78 10.85 -1.24 4.78
C ARG A 78 10.10 -1.57 6.06
N ASP A 79 10.14 -2.84 6.44
CA ASP A 79 9.72 -3.29 7.77
C ASP A 79 10.74 -2.82 8.82
N VAL A 80 10.31 -1.98 9.76
CA VAL A 80 11.16 -1.49 10.85
C VAL A 80 10.90 -2.35 12.08
N ASP A 81 11.64 -3.44 12.22
CA ASP A 81 11.82 -4.11 13.51
C ASP A 81 12.50 -3.12 14.46
N GLN A 82 11.72 -2.41 15.30
CA GLN A 82 12.29 -1.63 16.39
C GLN A 82 12.92 -2.58 17.42
N ALA A 83 14.20 -2.84 17.25
CA ALA A 83 15.04 -3.37 18.30
C ALA A 83 15.11 -2.36 19.46
N GLY A 84 14.41 -2.67 20.56
CA GLY A 84 14.78 -2.18 21.89
C GLY A 84 13.88 -1.14 22.54
N ARG A 85 12.67 -1.52 22.93
CA ARG A 85 12.17 -1.39 24.31
C ARG A 85 10.84 -2.10 24.45
N TRP A 86 10.80 -3.02 25.41
CA TRP A 86 9.64 -3.80 25.77
C TRP A 86 8.57 -2.90 26.37
N SER A 87 7.47 -2.69 25.65
CA SER A 87 6.15 -2.51 26.23
C SER A 87 5.14 -3.20 25.32
N VAL A 88 4.30 -4.06 25.90
CA VAL A 88 3.22 -4.75 25.21
C VAL A 88 2.16 -3.71 24.84
N VAL A 89 2.37 -3.06 23.70
CA VAL A 89 1.38 -2.28 22.99
C VAL A 89 1.48 -2.79 21.56
N TRP A 90 0.50 -3.60 21.15
CA TRP A 90 0.33 -4.19 19.82
C TRP A 90 1.23 -3.53 18.76
N HIS A 91 2.30 -4.22 18.37
CA HIS A 91 3.30 -3.71 17.42
C HIS A 91 2.63 -3.36 16.08
N TYR A 92 2.54 -2.07 15.77
CA TYR A 92 2.25 -1.57 14.42
C TYR A 92 3.45 -0.71 14.05
N ALA A 93 4.30 -1.21 13.15
CA ALA A 93 5.49 -0.49 12.68
C ALA A 93 5.08 0.85 12.06
N LEU A 94 5.65 1.95 12.56
CA LEU A 94 5.66 3.23 11.86
C LEU A 94 6.47 3.00 10.59
N LEU A 95 5.83 3.01 9.42
CA LEU A 95 6.53 2.84 8.16
C LEU A 95 7.14 4.18 7.73
N PRO A 96 8.46 4.31 7.63
CA PRO A 96 9.04 5.33 6.77
C PRO A 96 8.77 4.88 5.32
N LEU A 97 7.63 5.30 4.78
CA LEU A 97 7.42 5.26 3.34
C LEU A 97 8.26 6.40 2.74
N GLN A 98 9.03 6.10 1.70
CA GLN A 98 9.76 7.11 0.95
C GLN A 98 9.27 7.08 -0.50
N VAL A 99 8.92 8.24 -1.03
CA VAL A 99 8.68 8.44 -2.47
C VAL A 99 9.88 9.21 -2.99
N LEU A 100 10.72 8.54 -3.78
CA LEU A 100 12.10 8.95 -4.08
C LEU A 100 12.89 9.21 -2.78
N ASP A 101 13.16 10.46 -2.44
CA ASP A 101 13.85 10.91 -1.22
C ASP A 101 12.91 11.63 -0.22
N ASP A 102 11.62 11.82 -0.56
CA ASP A 102 10.67 12.50 0.30
C ASP A 102 10.11 11.56 1.38
N PRO A 103 10.26 11.88 2.68
CA PRO A 103 9.71 11.05 3.75
C PRO A 103 8.19 11.22 3.84
N ILE A 104 7.52 10.11 4.14
CA ILE A 104 6.11 10.05 4.46
C ILE A 104 5.97 9.61 5.92
N ASP A 105 5.37 10.47 6.72
CA ASP A 105 5.09 10.22 8.12
C ASP A 105 3.72 9.56 8.26
N VAL A 106 3.63 8.45 8.99
CA VAL A 106 2.37 7.75 9.20
C VAL A 106 2.13 7.58 10.70
N ALA A 107 1.07 8.21 11.21
CA ALA A 107 0.66 8.12 12.61
C ALA A 107 -0.72 7.49 12.72
N ARG A 108 -0.87 6.47 13.56
CA ARG A 108 -2.17 5.83 13.79
C ARG A 108 -3.04 6.67 14.72
N GLU A 109 -4.31 6.78 14.37
CA GLU A 109 -5.33 7.45 15.16
C GLU A 109 -6.55 6.54 15.40
N PRO A 110 -7.22 6.64 16.56
CA PRO A 110 -8.51 6.01 16.77
C PRO A 110 -9.56 6.56 15.80
N SER A 111 -10.37 5.69 15.17
CA SER A 111 -11.45 6.09 14.27
C SER A 111 -12.78 5.42 14.69
N GLY A 112 -13.52 6.09 15.56
CA GLY A 112 -14.77 5.55 16.09
C GLY A 112 -14.59 4.22 16.85
N ARG A 113 -15.66 3.42 16.93
CA ARG A 113 -15.76 2.28 17.85
C ARG A 113 -14.88 1.08 17.48
N ASP A 114 -14.73 0.78 16.19
CA ASP A 114 -14.10 -0.47 15.71
C ASP A 114 -13.10 -0.24 14.57
N ARG A 115 -12.76 1.02 14.24
CA ARG A 115 -11.88 1.34 13.12
C ARG A 115 -10.67 2.13 13.61
N TRP A 116 -9.56 1.90 12.95
CA TRP A 116 -8.38 2.75 13.05
C TRP A 116 -8.31 3.60 11.79
N ALA A 117 -7.63 4.74 11.86
CA ALA A 117 -7.21 5.51 10.71
C ALA A 117 -5.73 5.83 10.87
N TRP A 118 -5.09 6.28 9.81
CA TRP A 118 -3.76 6.85 9.86
C TRP A 118 -3.79 8.28 9.35
N ALA A 119 -3.26 9.20 10.14
CA ALA A 119 -2.81 10.47 9.64
C ALA A 119 -1.51 10.24 8.87
N VAL A 120 -1.46 10.71 7.64
CA VAL A 120 -0.32 10.58 6.74
C VAL A 120 0.17 11.98 6.42
N GLY A 121 1.39 12.32 6.79
CA GLY A 121 2.09 13.54 6.39
C GLY A 121 3.04 13.25 5.25
N GLY A 122 3.20 14.18 4.31
CA GLY A 122 4.17 14.09 3.24
C GLY A 122 4.78 15.43 2.89
N PRO A 123 5.55 15.50 1.77
CA PRO A 123 6.29 16.70 1.38
C PRO A 123 5.35 17.88 1.11
N ASP A 124 5.91 19.08 1.18
CA ASP A 124 5.20 20.35 0.91
C ASP A 124 3.93 20.58 1.75
N GLY A 125 3.89 20.01 2.96
CA GLY A 125 2.74 20.13 3.85
C GLY A 125 1.51 19.33 3.41
N ARG A 126 1.69 18.38 2.48
CA ARG A 126 0.62 17.47 2.08
C ARG A 126 0.24 16.59 3.26
N ALA A 127 -1.06 16.41 3.43
CA ALA A 127 -1.62 15.60 4.49
C ALA A 127 -2.80 14.79 3.97
N TRP A 128 -2.87 13.54 4.40
CA TRP A 128 -3.95 12.63 4.09
C TRP A 128 -4.44 11.95 5.35
N GLN A 129 -5.67 11.48 5.28
CA GLN A 129 -6.18 10.46 6.16
C GLN A 129 -6.31 9.17 5.37
N TRP A 130 -5.73 8.12 5.90
CA TRP A 130 -5.87 6.79 5.35
C TRP A 130 -6.73 5.91 6.26
N ARG A 131 -7.84 5.36 5.75
CA ARG A 131 -8.82 4.65 6.59
C ARG A 131 -9.38 3.39 5.92
N PRO A 132 -9.77 2.38 6.70
CA PRO A 132 -10.52 1.23 6.22
C PRO A 132 -12.00 1.60 6.03
N ALA A 133 -12.59 1.11 4.94
CA ALA A 133 -14.00 1.33 4.62
C ALA A 133 -14.71 0.01 4.24
N GLY A 134 -16.03 -0.03 4.45
CA GLY A 134 -16.86 -1.23 4.27
C GLY A 134 -18.05 -1.27 5.24
N ARG A 135 -19.06 -2.10 4.95
CA ARG A 135 -20.35 -2.15 5.71
C ARG A 135 -20.31 -3.07 6.94
N ILE A 136 -19.44 -4.08 6.96
CA ILE A 136 -19.34 -5.08 8.04
C ILE A 136 -17.87 -5.32 8.40
N LEU A 137 -17.08 -5.71 7.40
CA LEU A 137 -15.62 -5.74 7.47
C LEU A 137 -15.05 -4.67 6.55
N ALA A 138 -13.77 -4.37 6.72
CA ALA A 138 -13.05 -3.54 5.77
C ALA A 138 -12.89 -4.34 4.46
N ASP A 139 -13.52 -3.87 3.39
CA ASP A 139 -13.39 -4.43 2.03
C ASP A 139 -12.50 -3.57 1.14
N ARG A 140 -12.13 -2.38 1.61
CA ARG A 140 -11.23 -1.46 0.92
C ARG A 140 -10.55 -0.50 1.90
N MET A 141 -9.52 0.15 1.38
CA MET A 141 -8.74 1.19 2.01
C MET A 141 -8.90 2.49 1.21
N GLU A 142 -9.21 3.60 1.89
CA GLU A 142 -9.50 4.91 1.28
C GLU A 142 -8.47 5.95 1.74
N LEU A 143 -7.68 6.48 0.81
CA LEU A 143 -6.78 7.61 1.03
C LEU A 143 -7.53 8.90 0.67
N THR A 144 -7.75 9.75 1.68
CA THR A 144 -8.50 11.01 1.55
C THR A 144 -7.58 12.17 1.90
N ARG A 145 -7.50 13.21 1.07
CA ARG A 145 -6.69 14.40 1.42
C ARG A 145 -7.31 15.14 2.58
N SER A 146 -6.47 15.79 3.39
CA SER A 146 -6.96 16.64 4.48
C SER A 146 -7.88 17.73 3.96
N GLY A 147 -9.05 17.90 4.59
CA GLY A 147 -10.09 18.85 4.17
C GLY A 147 -11.01 18.35 3.05
N GLU A 148 -10.72 17.20 2.42
CA GLU A 148 -11.59 16.61 1.42
C GLU A 148 -12.58 15.60 2.01
N SER A 149 -13.74 15.44 1.37
CA SER A 149 -14.79 14.50 1.78
C SER A 149 -14.81 13.20 0.99
N ARG A 150 -14.09 13.16 -0.14
CA ARG A 150 -14.02 12.02 -1.06
C ARG A 150 -12.60 11.48 -1.11
N PRO A 151 -12.41 10.16 -1.22
CA PRO A 151 -11.08 9.58 -1.33
C PRO A 151 -10.46 9.93 -2.70
N ALA A 152 -9.21 10.35 -2.69
CA ALA A 152 -8.40 10.51 -3.90
C ALA A 152 -8.01 9.14 -4.48
N VAL A 153 -7.76 8.17 -3.61
CA VAL A 153 -7.42 6.78 -3.99
C VAL A 153 -8.21 5.79 -3.13
N THR A 154 -8.75 4.77 -3.78
CA THR A 154 -9.42 3.64 -3.14
C THR A 154 -8.76 2.35 -3.59
N HIS A 155 -8.29 1.55 -2.63
CA HIS A 155 -7.71 0.23 -2.87
C HIS A 155 -8.63 -0.85 -2.31
N GLN A 156 -9.21 -1.68 -3.17
CA GLN A 156 -9.99 -2.85 -2.73
C GLN A 156 -9.07 -3.86 -2.05
N LEU A 157 -9.53 -4.48 -0.98
CA LEU A 157 -8.78 -5.53 -0.29
C LEU A 157 -9.21 -6.91 -0.81
N ARG A 158 -8.33 -7.91 -0.64
CA ARG A 158 -8.70 -9.28 -1.01
C ARG A 158 -9.93 -9.77 -0.22
N PRO A 159 -10.82 -10.52 -0.89
CA PRO A 159 -11.96 -11.19 -0.28
C PRO A 159 -11.61 -11.93 1.02
N VAL A 160 -12.44 -11.77 2.05
CA VAL A 160 -12.38 -12.62 3.25
C VAL A 160 -13.14 -13.93 2.95
N PRO A 161 -12.54 -15.12 3.14
CA PRO A 161 -13.27 -16.39 3.08
C PRO A 161 -14.52 -16.32 3.98
N ALA A 162 -15.66 -16.82 3.49
CA ALA A 162 -17.00 -16.70 4.08
C ALA A 162 -17.82 -15.42 3.80
N HIS A 163 -17.34 -14.48 2.97
CA HIS A 163 -18.16 -13.37 2.46
C HIS A 163 -18.60 -13.55 1.00
N PRO A 164 -19.90 -13.73 0.71
CA PRO A 164 -20.41 -14.09 -0.62
C PRO A 164 -20.44 -12.96 -1.66
N ARG A 165 -20.03 -11.73 -1.29
CA ARG A 165 -20.10 -10.54 -2.17
C ARG A 165 -18.75 -9.89 -2.43
N SER A 166 -17.72 -10.72 -2.48
CA SER A 166 -16.44 -10.29 -2.97
C SER A 166 -16.46 -10.21 -4.50
N PRO A 167 -15.90 -9.15 -5.12
CA PRO A 167 -15.76 -9.13 -6.57
C PRO A 167 -14.99 -10.37 -7.03
N ALA A 168 -15.45 -11.01 -8.10
CA ALA A 168 -14.89 -12.27 -8.60
C ALA A 168 -13.48 -12.13 -9.25
N GLY A 169 -12.82 -10.99 -9.05
CA GLY A 169 -11.57 -10.62 -9.70
C GLY A 169 -10.46 -10.23 -8.71
N PRO A 170 -9.25 -9.94 -9.22
CA PRO A 170 -8.18 -9.44 -8.38
C PRO A 170 -8.58 -8.12 -7.70
N PRO A 171 -8.01 -7.79 -6.53
CA PRO A 171 -8.17 -6.48 -5.93
C PRO A 171 -7.83 -5.38 -6.93
N THR A 172 -8.56 -4.27 -6.91
CA THR A 172 -8.30 -3.12 -7.79
C THR A 172 -7.90 -1.91 -6.95
N VAL A 173 -6.98 -1.11 -7.48
CA VAL A 173 -6.76 0.27 -7.03
C VAL A 173 -7.43 1.21 -8.04
N SER A 174 -8.17 2.19 -7.54
CA SER A 174 -8.87 3.20 -8.34
C SER A 174 -8.58 4.60 -7.80
N TRP A 175 -8.55 5.59 -8.67
CA TRP A 175 -8.16 6.96 -8.33
C TRP A 175 -9.03 8.00 -9.04
N ASP A 176 -9.09 9.20 -8.45
CA ASP A 176 -9.73 10.36 -9.08
C ASP A 176 -8.78 11.09 -10.05
N GLU A 177 -9.30 12.05 -10.83
CA GLU A 177 -8.52 12.79 -11.82
C GLU A 177 -7.36 13.61 -11.25
N ARG A 178 -7.43 13.92 -9.95
CA ARG A 178 -6.46 14.77 -9.25
C ARG A 178 -5.39 13.94 -8.59
N ALA A 179 -5.55 12.63 -8.48
CA ALA A 179 -4.60 11.74 -7.84
C ALA A 179 -3.25 11.80 -8.55
N SER A 180 -2.18 11.75 -7.77
CA SER A 180 -0.82 11.60 -8.29
C SER A 180 -0.40 10.12 -8.28
N LEU A 181 0.65 9.80 -9.04
CA LEU A 181 1.21 8.45 -9.00
C LEU A 181 1.67 8.08 -7.58
N ALA A 182 2.32 9.02 -6.89
CA ALA A 182 2.72 8.83 -5.50
C ALA A 182 1.54 8.46 -4.58
N GLU A 183 0.41 9.18 -4.67
CA GLU A 183 -0.79 8.88 -3.88
C GLU A 183 -1.38 7.50 -4.18
N ILE A 184 -1.22 6.98 -5.39
CA ILE A 184 -1.65 5.62 -5.77
C ILE A 184 -0.70 4.56 -5.20
N LEU A 185 0.61 4.82 -5.24
CA LEU A 185 1.62 3.89 -4.75
C LEU A 185 1.55 3.71 -3.23
N LEU A 186 1.22 4.75 -2.46
CA LEU A 186 1.08 4.67 -1.01
C LEU A 186 0.19 3.51 -0.54
N PRO A 187 -1.11 3.43 -0.93
CA PRO A 187 -1.98 2.36 -0.49
C PRO A 187 -1.61 1.00 -1.09
N VAL A 188 -1.11 0.94 -2.33
CA VAL A 188 -0.68 -0.32 -2.94
C VAL A 188 0.49 -0.92 -2.16
N MET A 189 1.55 -0.14 -1.96
CA MET A 189 2.78 -0.62 -1.32
C MET A 189 2.52 -1.07 0.10
N TRP A 190 1.70 -0.36 0.86
CA TRP A 190 1.36 -0.78 2.22
C TRP A 190 0.43 -1.99 2.26
N VAL A 191 -0.56 -2.11 1.34
CA VAL A 191 -1.39 -3.34 1.26
C VAL A 191 -0.53 -4.54 0.92
N LEU A 192 0.41 -4.39 -0.01
CA LEU A 192 1.34 -5.45 -0.37
C LEU A 192 2.28 -5.75 0.80
N GLN A 193 3.03 -4.78 1.33
CA GLN A 193 3.94 -4.96 2.48
C GLN A 193 3.30 -5.85 3.56
N HIS A 194 2.05 -5.55 3.89
CA HIS A 194 1.34 -6.19 5.00
C HIS A 194 0.44 -7.36 4.62
N ALA A 195 0.43 -7.77 3.34
CA ALA A 195 -0.39 -8.89 2.88
C ALA A 195 -0.11 -10.19 3.65
N TYR A 196 1.10 -10.34 4.20
CA TYR A 196 1.55 -11.53 4.93
C TYR A 196 1.86 -11.28 6.42
N GLU A 197 1.66 -10.06 6.90
CA GLU A 197 2.00 -9.64 8.28
C GLU A 197 0.77 -9.64 9.22
N ASP A 198 -0.34 -10.27 8.81
CA ASP A 198 -1.52 -10.50 9.67
C ASP A 198 -2.13 -9.23 10.31
N LEU A 199 -2.02 -8.08 9.62
CA LEU A 199 -2.41 -6.76 10.13
C LEU A 199 -3.90 -6.47 10.20
N LEU A 200 -4.73 -7.36 9.67
CA LEU A 200 -6.17 -7.23 9.86
C LEU A 200 -6.52 -7.55 11.33
N PRO A 201 -7.48 -6.81 11.94
CA PRO A 201 -7.93 -7.07 13.31
C PRO A 201 -8.18 -8.57 13.53
N LYS A 202 -7.85 -9.09 14.73
CA LYS A 202 -8.02 -10.51 15.10
C LYS A 202 -9.38 -11.10 14.71
N GLN A 203 -10.43 -10.29 14.73
CA GLN A 203 -11.79 -10.66 14.31
C GLN A 203 -11.88 -10.98 12.81
N GLN A 204 -11.16 -10.24 11.96
CA GLN A 204 -11.02 -10.52 10.53
C GLN A 204 -10.13 -11.76 10.28
N ARG A 205 -9.14 -12.03 11.14
CA ARG A 205 -8.28 -13.22 11.07
C ARG A 205 -8.99 -14.52 11.49
N VAL A 206 -9.78 -14.47 12.57
CA VAL A 206 -10.56 -15.62 13.05
C VAL A 206 -11.58 -16.06 12.00
N LEU A 207 -12.17 -15.11 11.26
CA LEU A 207 -13.08 -15.40 10.15
C LEU A 207 -12.34 -15.88 8.88
N ARG A 208 -11.03 -15.63 8.74
CA ARG A 208 -10.19 -16.09 7.62
C ARG A 208 -9.71 -17.54 7.75
N ALA A 209 -9.95 -18.21 8.89
CA ALA A 209 -9.38 -19.52 9.20
C ALA A 209 -7.85 -19.59 9.10
N ASP A 210 -7.15 -18.46 9.27
CA ASP A 210 -5.67 -18.37 9.27
C ASP A 210 -5.02 -18.91 10.56
N PHE A 211 -5.80 -19.58 11.42
CA PHE A 211 -5.32 -20.31 12.58
C PHE A 211 -5.75 -21.78 12.47
N LEU A 212 -4.84 -22.62 11.99
CA LEU A 212 -4.73 -24.03 12.35
C LEU A 212 -3.28 -24.29 12.77
#